data_AF-A0A378ITL7-F1
#
_entry.id   AF-A0A378ITL7-F1
#
_cell.length_a   1.000
_cell.length_b   1.000
_cell.length_c   1.000
_cell.angle_alpha   90.00
_cell.angle_beta   90.00
_cell.angle_gamma   90.00
#
_symmetry.space_group_name_H-M   'P 1'
#
loop_
_entity.id
_entity.type
_entity.pdbx_description
1 polymer ?
#
loop_
_entity_poly.entity_id
_entity_poly.type
_entity_poly.pdbx_seq_one_letter_code
_entity_poly.pdbx_strand_id
1 'polypeptide(L)'
;MSQRNAKGFTIKQETDDKTTSQHFPHVLLVEDNTIALRLLETLLKQAGCEFTSTMNAENGFDLIKKSKFDLIITDIGLPGMSGIELAIYIRDWEKDNNQKATPIVGLTAHCLASSAYECIEAGMSQVFTKPMTPTILTGILSELVTTTKENQHSNVIETKDKFSKEIFLALEQFSLLDSNQGINNLGSIELLRESLELMMSELPLEKIKIQQAYEASAWESLGDTILRMRSSAIYCGTARLQYACQYLQINQKAGDTTNFNTLYHHLLEVIETTQQSIKDWLNQQK
;
A
#
# COMPACT_ATOMS: atom_id res chain seq x y z
N MET A 1 53.27 -37.42 -54.81
CA MET A 1 53.02 -35.97 -54.90
C MET A 1 51.58 -35.74 -55.33
N SER A 2 51.00 -34.64 -54.86
CA SER A 2 49.69 -34.08 -55.20
C SER A 2 48.50 -34.51 -54.34
N GLN A 3 48.11 -33.53 -53.50
CA GLN A 3 46.82 -33.32 -52.86
C GLN A 3 45.69 -33.24 -53.89
N ARG A 4 44.45 -33.55 -53.47
CA ARG A 4 43.27 -32.71 -53.74
C ARG A 4 42.08 -33.09 -52.84
N ASN A 5 41.42 -32.03 -52.38
CA ASN A 5 40.36 -31.91 -51.39
C ASN A 5 38.95 -32.28 -51.89
N ALA A 6 38.02 -32.21 -50.91
CA ALA A 6 36.57 -31.89 -50.99
C ALA A 6 35.62 -33.10 -51.01
N LYS A 7 34.57 -33.23 -50.19
CA LYS A 7 33.87 -32.33 -49.24
C LYS A 7 33.09 -33.24 -48.28
N GLY A 8 33.32 -33.13 -46.97
CA GLY A 8 32.45 -33.71 -45.93
C GLY A 8 31.76 -32.56 -45.19
N PHE A 9 30.45 -32.49 -45.30
CA PHE A 9 29.61 -31.51 -44.60
C PHE A 9 29.42 -32.02 -43.17
N THR A 10 30.05 -31.37 -42.18
CA THR A 10 29.78 -31.64 -40.76
C THR A 10 29.05 -30.45 -40.19
N ILE A 11 27.75 -30.62 -39.96
CA ILE A 11 26.92 -29.70 -39.21
C ILE A 11 27.40 -29.78 -37.75
N LYS A 12 28.08 -28.75 -37.26
CA LYS A 12 28.26 -28.54 -35.83
C LYS A 12 26.97 -27.94 -35.30
N GLN A 13 26.23 -28.71 -34.51
CA GLN A 13 25.21 -28.16 -33.64
C GLN A 13 25.94 -27.36 -32.55
N GLU A 14 25.93 -26.04 -32.70
CA GLU A 14 26.18 -25.12 -31.58
C GLU A 14 24.96 -25.22 -30.65
N THR A 15 25.14 -25.92 -29.53
CA THR A 15 24.23 -25.82 -28.39
C THR A 15 24.50 -24.47 -27.72
N ASP A 16 23.69 -23.48 -28.07
CA ASP A 16 23.63 -22.16 -27.44
C ASP A 16 23.04 -22.36 -26.04
N ASP A 17 23.90 -22.70 -25.07
CA ASP A 17 23.56 -22.87 -23.66
C ASP A 17 23.39 -21.48 -23.01
N LYS A 18 22.32 -20.78 -23.40
CA LYS A 18 21.82 -19.61 -22.68
C LYS A 18 21.12 -20.09 -21.42
N THR A 19 21.90 -20.41 -20.41
CA THR A 19 21.43 -20.38 -19.02
C THR A 19 21.09 -18.93 -18.70
N THR A 20 19.84 -18.52 -18.99
CA THR A 20 19.28 -17.28 -18.48
C THR A 20 19.31 -17.40 -16.96
N SER A 21 20.24 -16.69 -16.30
CA SER A 21 20.16 -16.46 -14.87
C SER A 21 18.78 -15.87 -14.59
N GLN A 22 17.90 -16.63 -13.93
CA GLN A 22 16.63 -16.11 -13.44
C GLN A 22 16.95 -15.01 -12.44
N HIS A 23 16.91 -13.76 -12.89
CA HIS A 23 16.97 -12.59 -12.02
C HIS A 23 15.58 -12.43 -11.41
N PHE A 24 15.44 -12.77 -10.13
CA PHE A 24 14.22 -12.50 -9.38
C PHE A 24 14.26 -11.03 -8.94
N PRO A 25 13.27 -10.20 -9.33
CA PRO A 25 13.26 -8.80 -8.92
C PRO A 25 13.33 -8.66 -7.40
N HIS A 26 14.22 -7.81 -6.92
CA HIS A 26 14.31 -7.49 -5.49
C HIS A 26 13.58 -6.18 -5.18
N VAL A 27 12.50 -6.27 -4.41
CA VAL A 27 11.60 -5.14 -4.12
C VAL A 27 11.76 -4.66 -2.68
N LEU A 28 11.90 -3.34 -2.49
CA LEU A 28 11.80 -2.72 -1.17
C LEU A 28 10.35 -2.36 -0.87
N LEU A 29 9.83 -2.84 0.25
CA LEU A 29 8.52 -2.47 0.80
C LEU A 29 8.69 -1.52 1.99
N VAL A 30 8.00 -0.39 1.95
CA VAL A 30 7.93 0.59 3.06
C VAL A 30 6.47 0.84 3.41
N GLU A 31 5.99 0.27 4.50
CA GLU A 31 4.57 0.32 4.90
C GLU A 31 4.48 0.19 6.43
N ASP A 32 3.82 1.15 7.09
CA ASP A 32 3.72 1.20 8.56
C ASP A 32 2.54 0.38 9.10
N ASN A 33 1.65 -0.09 8.23
CA ASN A 33 0.54 -0.97 8.57
C ASN A 33 0.92 -2.45 8.36
N THR A 34 0.89 -3.22 9.44
CA THR A 34 1.26 -4.65 9.47
C THR A 34 0.39 -5.53 8.55
N ILE A 35 -0.92 -5.27 8.50
CA ILE A 35 -1.87 -5.98 7.63
C ILE A 35 -1.56 -5.69 6.16
N ALA A 36 -1.36 -4.41 5.83
CA ALA A 36 -1.02 -3.96 4.48
C ALA A 36 0.33 -4.54 4.01
N LEU A 37 1.35 -4.48 4.87
CA LEU A 37 2.67 -5.02 4.58
C LEU A 37 2.59 -6.52 4.31
N ARG A 38 1.87 -7.27 5.14
CA ARG A 38 1.73 -8.73 4.98
C ARG A 38 1.08 -9.11 3.65
N LEU A 39 0.09 -8.35 3.20
CA LEU A 39 -0.49 -8.54 1.86
C LEU A 39 0.55 -8.31 0.77
N LEU A 40 1.28 -7.19 0.81
CA LEU A 40 2.31 -6.87 -0.18
C LEU A 40 3.39 -7.95 -0.26
N GLU A 41 3.86 -8.44 0.89
CA GLU A 41 4.80 -9.57 0.96
C GLU A 41 4.22 -10.84 0.33
N THR A 42 2.93 -11.12 0.55
CA THR A 42 2.27 -12.29 -0.01
C THR A 42 2.15 -12.18 -1.53
N LEU A 43 1.75 -11.02 -2.03
CA LEU A 43 1.65 -10.76 -3.47
C LEU A 43 3.01 -10.86 -4.16
N LEU A 44 4.06 -10.30 -3.57
CA LEU A 44 5.42 -10.39 -4.12
C LEU A 44 5.96 -11.82 -4.11
N LYS A 45 5.72 -12.59 -3.04
CA LYS A 45 6.05 -14.03 -3.00
C LYS A 45 5.35 -14.80 -4.11
N GLN A 46 4.06 -14.56 -4.31
CA GLN A 46 3.27 -15.21 -5.36
C GLN A 46 3.75 -14.82 -6.77
N ALA A 47 4.22 -13.59 -6.94
CA ALA A 47 4.83 -13.09 -8.17
C ALA A 47 6.29 -13.57 -8.37
N GLY A 48 6.85 -14.35 -7.44
CA GLY A 48 8.23 -14.84 -7.52
C GLY A 48 9.30 -13.76 -7.32
N CYS A 49 8.98 -12.67 -6.63
CA CYS A 49 9.92 -11.60 -6.31
C CYS A 49 10.62 -11.85 -4.96
N GLU A 50 11.88 -11.43 -4.87
CA GLU A 50 12.54 -11.23 -3.58
C GLU A 50 12.10 -9.89 -3.00
N PHE A 51 12.07 -9.75 -1.68
CA PHE A 51 11.71 -8.48 -1.06
C PHE A 51 12.42 -8.24 0.26
N THR A 52 12.54 -6.96 0.61
CA THR A 52 12.96 -6.49 1.93
C THR A 52 11.91 -5.51 2.43
N SER A 53 11.43 -5.72 3.66
CA SER A 53 10.36 -4.93 4.26
C SER A 53 10.87 -4.05 5.38
N THR A 54 10.29 -2.86 5.51
CA THR A 54 10.49 -1.96 6.65
C THR A 54 9.20 -1.22 6.99
N MET A 55 9.07 -0.85 8.26
CA MET A 55 7.88 -0.20 8.84
C MET A 55 7.97 1.33 8.90
N ASN A 56 9.06 1.93 8.43
CA ASN A 56 9.24 3.38 8.40
C ASN A 56 10.16 3.81 7.25
N ALA A 57 10.00 5.06 6.83
CA ALA A 57 10.68 5.66 5.70
C ALA A 57 12.19 5.82 5.95
N GLU A 58 12.60 6.18 7.17
CA GLU A 58 14.01 6.41 7.53
C GLU A 58 14.85 5.14 7.33
N ASN A 59 14.36 4.01 7.84
CA ASN A 59 14.98 2.71 7.62
C ASN A 59 14.95 2.32 6.13
N GLY A 60 13.87 2.66 5.41
CA GLY A 60 13.77 2.44 3.97
C GLY A 60 14.88 3.17 3.22
N PHE A 61 15.08 4.45 3.53
CA PHE A 61 16.15 5.25 2.96
C PHE A 61 17.54 4.68 3.29
N ASP A 62 17.76 4.21 4.52
CA ASP A 62 19.01 3.59 4.93
C ASP A 62 19.28 2.24 4.24
N LEU A 63 18.24 1.48 3.89
CA LEU A 63 18.36 0.24 3.11
C LEU A 63 18.77 0.54 1.67
N ILE A 64 18.21 1.58 1.05
CA ILE A 64 18.53 2.01 -0.33
C ILE A 64 20.00 2.39 -0.47
N LYS A 65 20.59 2.99 0.57
CA LYS A 65 22.03 3.32 0.59
C LYS A 65 22.93 2.08 0.62
N LYS A 66 22.43 0.94 1.10
CA LYS A 66 23.20 -0.28 1.39
C LYS A 66 23.01 -1.37 0.35
N SER A 67 21.86 -1.38 -0.32
CA SER A 67 21.44 -2.45 -1.24
C SER A 67 20.83 -1.87 -2.51
N LYS A 68 20.89 -2.63 -3.59
CA LYS A 68 20.20 -2.29 -4.84
C LYS A 68 18.84 -2.96 -4.87
N PHE A 69 17.83 -2.20 -5.30
CA PHE A 69 16.48 -2.70 -5.51
C PHE A 69 16.06 -2.44 -6.95
N ASP A 70 15.28 -3.36 -7.50
CA ASP A 70 14.69 -3.24 -8.83
C ASP A 70 13.40 -2.41 -8.83
N LEU A 71 12.74 -2.34 -7.66
CA LEU A 71 11.51 -1.58 -7.45
C LEU A 71 11.39 -1.18 -5.97
N ILE A 72 10.82 -0.01 -5.72
CA ILE A 72 10.41 0.44 -4.39
C ILE A 72 8.89 0.60 -4.41
N ILE A 73 8.20 -0.02 -3.44
CA ILE A 73 6.77 0.21 -3.19
C ILE A 73 6.66 0.81 -1.79
N THR A 74 6.10 2.03 -1.71
CA THR A 74 5.99 2.77 -0.45
C THR A 74 4.56 3.23 -0.21
N ASP A 75 4.10 3.18 1.04
CA ASP A 75 2.96 4.00 1.45
C ASP A 75 3.35 5.48 1.35
N ILE A 76 2.41 6.30 0.88
CA ILE A 76 2.53 7.76 0.88
C ILE A 76 2.26 8.31 2.28
N GLY A 77 1.34 7.69 3.01
CA GLY A 77 0.83 8.13 4.31
C GLY A 77 1.69 7.78 5.53
N LEU A 78 3.00 7.59 5.35
CA LEU A 78 3.90 7.17 6.44
C LEU A 78 3.99 8.27 7.52
N PRO A 79 4.00 7.89 8.81
CA PRO A 79 4.21 8.83 9.90
C PRO A 79 5.66 9.32 9.95
N GLY A 80 5.86 10.58 10.35
CA GLY A 80 7.18 11.21 10.37
C GLY A 80 7.60 11.66 8.98
N MET A 81 8.41 10.86 8.29
CA MET A 81 8.76 11.10 6.88
C MET A 81 7.74 10.43 5.96
N SER A 82 7.02 11.26 5.19
CA SER A 82 6.04 10.78 4.21
C SER A 82 6.71 10.01 3.06
N GLY A 83 5.94 9.19 2.34
CA GLY A 83 6.45 8.49 1.16
C GLY A 83 6.88 9.44 0.03
N ILE A 84 6.30 10.65 -0.04
CA ILE A 84 6.69 11.70 -0.98
C ILE A 84 8.06 12.26 -0.61
N GLU A 85 8.27 12.61 0.66
CA GLU A 85 9.59 13.07 1.15
C GLU A 85 10.65 11.99 0.97
N LEU A 86 10.32 10.73 1.26
CA LEU A 86 11.19 9.59 1.00
C LEU A 86 11.60 9.54 -0.47
N ALA A 87 10.67 9.68 -1.41
CA ALA A 87 10.97 9.68 -2.84
C ALA A 87 11.94 10.81 -3.22
N ILE A 88 11.74 12.02 -2.69
CA ILE A 88 12.65 13.16 -2.90
C ILE A 88 14.06 12.83 -2.38
N TYR A 89 14.17 12.33 -1.15
CA TYR A 89 15.47 11.96 -0.56
C TYR A 89 16.19 10.87 -1.36
N ILE A 90 15.44 9.89 -1.89
CA ILE A 90 15.99 8.84 -2.75
C ILE A 90 16.55 9.45 -4.03
N ARG A 91 15.79 10.33 -4.71
CA ARG A 91 16.21 10.95 -5.96
C ARG A 91 17.43 11.84 -5.79
N ASP A 92 17.48 12.63 -4.72
CA ASP A 92 18.64 13.45 -4.39
C ASP A 92 19.88 12.59 -4.12
N TRP A 93 19.73 11.54 -3.32
CA TRP A 93 20.83 10.61 -3.05
C TRP A 93 21.32 9.88 -4.31
N GLU A 94 20.41 9.40 -5.15
CA GLU A 94 20.74 8.73 -6.42
C GLU A 94 21.54 9.66 -7.34
N LYS A 95 21.11 10.92 -7.45
CA LYS A 95 21.81 11.95 -8.22
C LYS A 95 23.20 12.24 -7.66
N ASP A 96 23.32 12.47 -6.36
CA ASP A 96 24.59 12.80 -5.70
C ASP A 96 25.60 11.64 -5.76
N ASN A 97 25.12 10.40 -5.84
CA ASN A 97 25.95 9.20 -5.88
C ASN A 97 26.03 8.55 -7.27
N ASN A 98 25.52 9.24 -8.31
CA ASN A 98 25.50 8.78 -9.70
C ASN A 98 24.91 7.36 -9.86
N GLN A 99 23.86 7.06 -9.09
CA GLN A 99 23.10 5.82 -9.18
C GLN A 99 22.03 5.94 -10.27
N LYS A 100 21.66 4.79 -10.85
CA LYS A 100 20.49 4.72 -11.73
C LYS A 100 19.23 4.90 -10.87
N ALA A 101 18.30 5.72 -11.35
CA ALA A 101 17.00 5.88 -10.72
C ALA A 101 16.25 4.54 -10.61
N THR A 102 16.00 4.09 -9.39
CA THR A 102 15.13 2.94 -9.12
C THR A 102 13.66 3.37 -9.25
N PRO A 103 12.79 2.62 -9.94
CA PRO A 103 11.37 2.91 -10.00
C PRO A 103 10.73 2.94 -8.60
N ILE A 104 9.87 3.94 -8.35
CA ILE A 104 9.18 4.11 -7.06
C ILE A 104 7.68 4.12 -7.33
N VAL A 105 6.93 3.24 -6.67
CA VAL A 105 5.47 3.20 -6.72
C VAL A 105 4.90 3.60 -5.36
N GLY A 106 4.07 4.64 -5.37
CA GLY A 106 3.35 5.10 -4.18
C GLY A 106 2.01 4.40 -4.01
N LEU A 107 1.67 4.01 -2.78
CA LEU A 107 0.34 3.55 -2.41
C LEU A 107 -0.34 4.59 -1.53
N THR A 108 -1.62 4.85 -1.77
CA THR A 108 -2.39 5.79 -0.94
C THR A 108 -3.76 5.25 -0.57
N ALA A 109 -4.22 5.52 0.65
CA ALA A 109 -5.60 5.26 1.06
C ALA A 109 -6.62 6.20 0.37
N HIS A 110 -6.15 7.28 -0.27
CA HIS A 110 -6.98 8.24 -0.98
C HIS A 110 -6.21 8.92 -2.13
N CYS A 111 -6.69 8.81 -3.36
CA CYS A 111 -6.12 9.52 -4.50
C CYS A 111 -6.97 10.78 -4.78
N LEU A 112 -6.51 11.95 -4.32
CA LEU A 112 -6.94 13.21 -4.92
C LEU A 112 -6.07 13.44 -6.17
N ALA A 113 -6.67 13.90 -7.26
CA ALA A 113 -5.95 14.17 -8.51
C ALA A 113 -4.77 15.15 -8.31
N SER A 114 -4.90 16.10 -7.37
CA SER A 114 -3.83 17.01 -6.95
C SER A 114 -2.65 16.29 -6.27
N SER A 115 -2.92 15.25 -5.49
CA SER A 115 -1.89 14.48 -4.78
C SER A 115 -1.11 13.55 -5.72
N ALA A 116 -1.71 13.10 -6.83
CA ALA A 116 -1.01 12.30 -7.83
C ALA A 116 0.08 13.12 -8.54
N TYR A 117 -0.19 14.39 -8.86
CA TYR A 117 0.80 15.27 -9.49
C TYR A 117 2.02 15.50 -8.58
N GLU A 118 1.79 15.79 -7.30
CA GLU A 118 2.85 15.97 -6.30
C GLU A 118 3.75 14.73 -6.18
N CYS A 119 3.18 13.54 -6.25
CA CYS A 119 3.95 12.29 -6.19
C CYS A 119 4.85 12.11 -7.43
N ILE A 120 4.34 12.43 -8.63
CA ILE A 120 5.13 12.32 -9.87
C ILE A 120 6.25 13.37 -9.89
N GLU A 121 5.97 14.61 -9.46
CA GLU A 121 7.00 15.66 -9.33
C GLU A 121 8.08 15.30 -8.30
N ALA A 122 7.71 14.60 -7.23
CA ALA A 122 8.65 14.03 -6.27
C ALA A 122 9.50 12.87 -6.84
N GLY A 123 9.26 12.47 -8.09
CA GLY A 123 10.03 11.45 -8.79
C GLY A 123 9.50 10.02 -8.64
N MET A 124 8.24 9.84 -8.20
CA MET A 124 7.58 8.54 -8.27
C MET A 124 7.25 8.18 -9.72
N SER A 125 7.35 6.89 -10.03
CA SER A 125 7.03 6.35 -11.34
C SER A 125 5.51 6.24 -11.54
N GLN A 126 4.79 5.74 -10.53
CA GLN A 126 3.33 5.56 -10.56
C GLN A 126 2.74 5.66 -9.14
N VAL A 127 1.43 5.93 -9.05
CA VAL A 127 0.69 5.97 -7.77
C VAL A 127 -0.61 5.20 -7.90
N PHE A 128 -0.90 4.35 -6.92
CA PHE A 128 -2.12 3.54 -6.88
C PHE A 128 -2.88 3.71 -5.56
N THR A 129 -4.19 3.55 -5.62
CA THR A 129 -5.00 3.44 -4.41
C THR A 129 -4.85 2.06 -3.78
N LYS A 130 -4.78 2.01 -2.45
CA LYS A 130 -4.88 0.76 -1.68
C LYS A 130 -6.29 0.14 -1.84
N PRO A 131 -6.44 -1.20 -1.83
CA PRO A 131 -5.38 -2.21 -1.71
C PRO A 131 -4.66 -2.46 -3.04
N MET A 132 -3.38 -2.83 -2.99
CA MET A 132 -2.68 -3.37 -4.15
C MET A 132 -3.31 -4.71 -4.54
N THR A 133 -3.62 -4.89 -5.83
CA THR A 133 -4.17 -6.15 -6.35
C THR A 133 -3.10 -6.94 -7.12
N PRO A 134 -3.23 -8.27 -7.26
CA PRO A 134 -2.32 -9.07 -8.07
C PRO A 134 -2.19 -8.56 -9.52
N THR A 135 -3.29 -8.10 -10.11
CA THR A 135 -3.31 -7.57 -11.47
C THR A 135 -2.49 -6.28 -11.58
N ILE A 136 -2.64 -5.36 -10.62
CA ILE A 136 -1.87 -4.11 -10.60
C ILE A 136 -0.38 -4.42 -10.41
N LEU A 137 -0.03 -5.28 -9.44
CA LEU A 137 1.36 -5.65 -9.18
C LEU A 137 2.01 -6.29 -10.41
N THR A 138 1.31 -7.21 -11.08
CA THR A 138 1.81 -7.85 -12.30
C THR A 138 2.05 -6.82 -13.40
N GLY A 139 1.14 -5.86 -13.57
CA GLY A 139 1.31 -4.73 -14.50
C GLY A 139 2.55 -3.90 -14.18
N ILE A 140 2.72 -3.49 -12.92
CA ILE A 140 3.90 -2.74 -12.45
C ILE A 140 5.20 -3.48 -12.75
N LEU A 141 5.27 -4.77 -12.39
CA LEU A 141 6.46 -5.59 -12.63
C LEU A 141 6.73 -5.72 -14.13
N SER A 142 5.69 -5.88 -14.94
CA SER A 142 5.81 -5.99 -16.40
C SER A 142 6.30 -4.71 -17.09
N GLU A 143 5.94 -3.55 -16.53
CA GLU A 143 6.21 -2.25 -17.12
C GLU A 143 7.53 -1.63 -16.61
N LEU A 144 7.76 -1.70 -15.31
CA LEU A 144 8.86 -1.00 -14.64
C LEU A 144 10.10 -1.88 -14.43
N VAL A 145 9.93 -3.21 -14.40
CA VAL A 145 11.01 -4.15 -14.07
C VAL A 145 11.42 -4.99 -15.27
N THR A 146 10.47 -5.57 -16.03
CA THR A 146 10.78 -6.26 -17.28
C THR A 146 10.71 -5.32 -18.48
N THR A 147 11.68 -5.43 -19.40
CA THR A 147 11.78 -4.52 -20.55
C THR A 147 10.83 -4.96 -21.66
N THR A 148 9.54 -4.72 -21.47
CA THR A 148 8.56 -4.79 -22.56
C THR A 148 7.59 -3.63 -22.39
N LYS A 149 7.84 -2.59 -23.18
CA LYS A 149 6.97 -1.42 -23.29
C LYS A 149 5.57 -1.85 -23.71
N GLU A 150 4.56 -1.42 -22.96
CA GLU A 150 3.33 -0.89 -23.54
C GLU A 150 2.59 -0.02 -22.51
N ASN A 151 2.34 1.23 -22.90
CA ASN A 151 1.56 2.23 -22.18
C ASN A 151 0.07 1.82 -22.14
N GLN A 152 -0.66 2.19 -21.07
CA GLN A 152 -1.84 3.10 -21.16
C GLN A 152 -2.65 3.29 -19.85
N HIS A 153 -2.89 4.57 -19.55
CA HIS A 153 -4.13 5.25 -19.12
C HIS A 153 -4.77 4.94 -17.75
N SER A 154 -4.70 5.94 -16.87
CA SER A 154 -5.50 6.07 -15.66
C SER A 154 -6.84 6.76 -15.97
N ASN A 155 -7.94 6.12 -15.57
CA ASN A 155 -9.25 6.78 -15.42
C ASN A 155 -9.37 7.32 -14.00
N VAL A 156 -9.69 8.61 -13.87
CA VAL A 156 -9.97 9.27 -12.59
C VAL A 156 -11.47 9.53 -12.52
N ILE A 157 -12.12 9.06 -11.45
CA ILE A 157 -13.49 9.45 -11.10
C ILE A 157 -13.39 10.34 -9.85
N GLU A 158 -13.74 11.61 -10.00
CA GLU A 158 -13.98 12.54 -8.89
C GLU A 158 -15.42 12.42 -8.38
N THR A 159 -15.62 12.46 -7.06
CA THR A 159 -16.87 12.94 -6.46
C THR A 159 -16.57 13.89 -5.30
N LYS A 160 -17.17 15.08 -5.38
CA LYS A 160 -17.25 16.09 -4.30
C LYS A 160 -18.51 15.82 -3.49
N ASP A 161 -18.46 15.96 -2.17
CA ASP A 161 -19.69 16.05 -1.39
C ASP A 161 -19.66 17.02 -0.21
N LYS A 162 -20.84 17.61 0.07
CA LYS A 162 -21.14 18.61 1.11
C LYS A 162 -21.62 17.91 2.39
N PHE A 163 -21.24 18.44 3.56
CA PHE A 163 -21.35 17.75 4.85
C PHE A 163 -22.26 18.43 5.89
N SER A 164 -23.21 17.67 6.48
CA SER A 164 -23.80 17.81 7.83
C SER A 164 -24.82 16.68 8.10
N LYS A 165 -25.09 16.30 9.37
CA LYS A 165 -26.09 15.33 9.96
C LYS A 165 -26.48 14.04 9.21
N GLU A 166 -26.66 14.07 7.90
CA GLU A 166 -26.78 12.94 6.98
C GLU A 166 -25.61 11.97 7.06
N ILE A 167 -24.42 12.39 7.54
CA ILE A 167 -23.23 11.53 7.67
C ILE A 167 -23.50 10.31 8.56
N PHE A 168 -24.21 10.48 9.67
CA PHE A 168 -24.49 9.36 10.59
C PHE A 168 -25.38 8.31 9.89
N LEU A 169 -26.45 8.76 9.23
CA LEU A 169 -27.30 7.89 8.42
C LEU A 169 -26.52 7.29 7.23
N ALA A 170 -25.58 8.04 6.65
CA ALA A 170 -24.74 7.59 5.56
C ALA A 170 -23.68 6.57 6.00
N LEU A 171 -23.31 6.49 7.29
CA LEU A 171 -22.40 5.46 7.77
C LEU A 171 -23.12 4.13 8.05
N GLU A 172 -24.37 4.18 8.52
CA GLU A 172 -25.18 2.98 8.76
C GLU A 172 -25.41 2.16 7.49
N GLN A 173 -25.40 2.79 6.31
CA GLN A 173 -25.52 2.11 5.03
C GLN A 173 -24.32 1.18 4.72
N PHE A 174 -23.17 1.41 5.34
CA PHE A 174 -21.98 0.59 5.13
C PHE A 174 -21.96 -0.57 6.12
N SER A 175 -21.53 -1.74 5.65
CA SER A 175 -21.34 -2.93 6.48
C SER A 175 -20.25 -2.71 7.54
N LEU A 176 -20.45 -3.30 8.71
CA LEU A 176 -19.41 -3.36 9.76
C LEU A 176 -18.27 -4.28 9.35
N LEU A 177 -18.60 -5.36 8.66
CA LEU A 177 -17.67 -6.31 8.04
C LEU A 177 -18.30 -6.91 6.78
N ASP A 178 -17.63 -6.77 5.64
CA ASP A 178 -17.87 -7.54 4.43
C ASP A 178 -16.72 -8.54 4.27
N SER A 179 -16.95 -9.78 4.72
CA SER A 179 -15.94 -10.83 4.64
C SER A 179 -15.60 -11.21 3.20
N ASN A 180 -16.53 -11.09 2.25
CA ASN A 180 -16.24 -11.39 0.85
C ASN A 180 -15.28 -10.35 0.27
N GLN A 181 -15.51 -9.07 0.58
CA GLN A 181 -14.59 -8.01 0.21
C GLN A 181 -13.21 -8.21 0.87
N GLY A 182 -13.17 -8.52 2.17
CA GLY A 182 -11.92 -8.80 2.89
C GLY A 182 -11.14 -9.98 2.29
N ILE A 183 -11.83 -11.08 1.94
CA ILE A 183 -11.23 -12.23 1.25
C ILE A 183 -10.69 -11.83 -0.12
N ASN A 184 -11.45 -11.07 -0.90
CA ASN A 184 -11.01 -10.61 -2.22
C ASN A 184 -9.78 -9.70 -2.14
N ASN A 185 -9.71 -8.83 -1.11
CA ASN A 185 -8.59 -7.92 -0.91
C ASN A 185 -7.31 -8.65 -0.45
N LEU A 186 -7.45 -9.62 0.46
CA LEU A 186 -6.32 -10.33 1.07
C LEU A 186 -5.92 -11.61 0.33
N GLY A 187 -6.80 -12.13 -0.53
CA GLY A 187 -6.59 -13.31 -1.36
C GLY A 187 -7.06 -14.63 -0.76
N SER A 188 -7.33 -14.71 0.54
CA SER A 188 -7.86 -15.94 1.17
C SER A 188 -8.61 -15.68 2.48
N ILE A 189 -9.44 -16.64 2.89
CA ILE A 189 -10.17 -16.60 4.18
C ILE A 189 -9.23 -16.75 5.38
N GLU A 190 -8.16 -17.53 5.24
CA GLU A 190 -7.14 -17.70 6.27
C GLU A 190 -6.41 -16.39 6.54
N LEU A 191 -6.00 -15.69 5.47
CA LEU A 191 -5.36 -14.37 5.58
C LEU A 191 -6.33 -13.32 6.13
N LEU A 192 -7.60 -13.37 5.75
CA LEU A 192 -8.62 -12.51 6.38
C LEU A 192 -8.73 -12.80 7.87
N ARG A 193 -8.82 -14.06 8.29
CA ARG A 193 -8.91 -14.44 9.70
C ARG A 193 -7.70 -13.94 10.49
N GLU A 194 -6.49 -14.19 10.00
CA GLU A 194 -5.25 -13.71 10.63
C GLU A 194 -5.22 -12.17 10.74
N SER A 195 -5.63 -11.48 9.68
CA SER A 195 -5.67 -10.00 9.65
C SER A 195 -6.72 -9.43 10.61
N LEU A 196 -7.89 -10.08 10.71
CA LEU A 196 -8.94 -9.70 11.66
C LEU A 196 -8.53 -9.97 13.11
N GLU A 197 -7.78 -11.05 13.38
CA GLU A 197 -7.19 -11.31 14.70
C GLU A 197 -6.17 -10.23 15.08
N LEU A 198 -5.32 -9.84 14.13
CA LEU A 198 -4.37 -8.74 14.32
C LEU A 198 -5.10 -7.42 14.57
N MET A 199 -6.10 -7.09 13.75
CA MET A 199 -6.94 -5.89 13.90
C MET A 199 -7.64 -5.86 15.28
N MET A 200 -8.14 -7.00 15.76
CA MET A 200 -8.75 -7.12 17.10
C MET A 200 -7.77 -6.82 18.23
N SER A 201 -6.48 -7.11 18.03
CA SER A 201 -5.43 -6.79 18.99
C SER A 201 -4.98 -5.32 18.91
N GLU A 202 -5.00 -4.73 17.71
CA GLU A 202 -4.55 -3.35 17.47
C GLU A 202 -5.62 -2.32 17.83
N LEU A 203 -6.88 -2.48 17.39
CA LEU A 203 -7.96 -1.49 17.54
C LEU A 203 -8.12 -0.90 18.96
N PRO A 204 -8.08 -1.69 20.07
CA PRO A 204 -8.15 -1.11 21.41
C PRO A 204 -6.98 -0.15 21.69
N LEU A 205 -5.79 -0.48 21.23
CA LEU A 205 -4.58 0.33 21.43
C LEU A 205 -4.63 1.60 20.57
N GLU A 206 -5.09 1.51 19.33
CA GLU A 206 -5.26 2.70 18.47
C GLU A 206 -6.34 3.62 19.03
N LYS A 207 -7.44 3.08 19.55
CA LYS A 207 -8.50 3.85 20.19
C LYS A 207 -7.96 4.68 21.36
N ILE A 208 -7.16 4.07 22.23
CA ILE A 208 -6.52 4.78 23.36
C ILE A 208 -5.61 5.90 22.83
N LYS A 209 -4.79 5.62 21.81
CA LYS A 209 -3.92 6.64 21.19
C LYS A 209 -4.72 7.80 20.59
N ILE A 210 -5.82 7.51 19.89
CA ILE A 210 -6.73 8.52 19.34
C ILE A 210 -7.32 9.38 20.45
N GLN A 211 -7.76 8.77 21.56
CA GLN A 211 -8.32 9.50 22.70
C GLN A 211 -7.27 10.43 23.35
N GLN A 212 -6.08 9.90 23.62
CA GLN A 212 -4.97 10.67 24.19
C GLN A 212 -4.54 11.83 23.28
N ALA A 213 -4.43 11.58 21.97
CA ALA A 213 -4.05 12.61 21.01
C ALA A 213 -5.13 13.69 20.87
N TYR A 214 -6.41 13.31 20.92
CA TYR A 214 -7.52 14.26 20.92
C TYR A 214 -7.52 15.15 22.18
N GLU A 215 -7.35 14.56 23.37
CA GLU A 215 -7.27 15.30 24.64
C GLU A 215 -6.06 16.24 24.69
N ALA A 216 -4.92 15.80 24.15
CA ALA A 216 -3.70 16.59 24.07
C ALA A 216 -3.69 17.61 22.90
N SER A 217 -4.74 17.65 22.07
CA SER A 217 -4.77 18.44 20.81
C SER A 217 -3.58 18.14 19.88
N ALA A 218 -3.04 16.92 19.94
CA ALA A 218 -1.95 16.42 19.11
C ALA A 218 -2.47 15.95 17.75
N TRP A 219 -2.92 16.90 16.93
CA TRP A 219 -3.64 16.66 15.67
C TRP A 219 -2.88 15.81 14.65
N GLU A 220 -1.58 15.99 14.56
CA GLU A 220 -0.72 15.21 13.66
C GLU A 220 -0.72 13.73 14.05
N SER A 221 -0.40 13.41 15.30
CA SER A 221 -0.41 12.04 15.84
C SER A 221 -1.80 11.38 15.76
N LEU A 222 -2.86 12.16 15.97
CA LEU A 222 -4.24 11.70 15.77
C LEU A 222 -4.48 11.33 14.29
N GLY A 223 -4.05 12.20 13.37
CA GLY A 223 -4.16 11.99 11.93
C GLY A 223 -3.45 10.72 11.46
N ASP A 224 -2.21 10.51 11.91
CA ASP A 224 -1.41 9.31 11.60
C ASP A 224 -2.10 8.04 12.09
N THR A 225 -2.59 8.05 13.32
CA THR A 225 -3.27 6.90 13.91
C THR A 225 -4.56 6.56 13.14
N ILE A 226 -5.34 7.57 12.75
CA ILE A 226 -6.55 7.40 11.93
C ILE A 226 -6.21 6.89 10.53
N LEU A 227 -5.12 7.37 9.92
CA LEU A 227 -4.71 6.95 8.59
C LEU A 227 -4.30 5.48 8.56
N ARG A 228 -3.51 5.05 9.55
CA ARG A 228 -3.12 3.66 9.73
C ARG A 228 -4.34 2.75 9.98
N MET A 229 -5.28 3.17 10.85
CA MET A 229 -6.52 2.45 11.10
C MET A 229 -7.39 2.33 9.84
N ARG A 230 -7.47 3.40 9.04
CA ARG A 230 -8.18 3.40 7.75
C ARG A 230 -7.58 2.40 6.78
N SER A 231 -6.26 2.31 6.71
CA SER A 231 -5.57 1.29 5.90
C SER A 231 -6.03 -0.11 6.32
N SER A 232 -5.92 -0.48 7.60
CA SER A 232 -6.41 -1.77 8.11
C SER A 232 -7.87 -2.01 7.70
N ALA A 233 -8.72 -0.98 7.82
CA ALA A 233 -10.13 -1.09 7.53
C ALA A 233 -10.43 -1.40 6.05
N ILE A 234 -9.68 -0.79 5.12
CA ILE A 234 -9.75 -1.07 3.67
C ILE A 234 -9.44 -2.54 3.40
N TYR A 235 -8.33 -3.05 3.95
CA TYR A 235 -7.88 -4.42 3.68
C TYR A 235 -8.85 -5.46 4.26
N CYS A 236 -9.35 -5.26 5.48
CA CYS A 236 -10.22 -6.20 6.15
C CYS A 236 -11.69 -6.14 5.71
N GLY A 237 -12.08 -5.25 4.79
CA GLY A 237 -13.47 -5.11 4.35
C GLY A 237 -14.40 -4.51 5.40
N THR A 238 -13.88 -3.63 6.27
CA THR A 238 -14.68 -2.96 7.32
C THR A 238 -15.07 -1.56 6.85
N ALA A 239 -15.92 -1.51 5.82
CA ALA A 239 -16.25 -0.29 5.09
C ALA A 239 -16.74 0.85 6.00
N ARG A 240 -17.57 0.57 7.00
CA ARG A 240 -18.05 1.60 7.94
C ARG A 240 -16.88 2.26 8.70
N LEU A 241 -15.92 1.47 9.17
CA LEU A 241 -14.74 1.99 9.88
C LEU A 241 -13.85 2.80 8.93
N GLN A 242 -13.65 2.33 7.70
CA GLN A 242 -12.92 3.05 6.66
C GLN A 242 -13.50 4.46 6.45
N TYR A 243 -14.83 4.55 6.24
CA TYR A 243 -15.48 5.83 5.97
C TYR A 243 -15.55 6.73 7.21
N ALA A 244 -15.72 6.17 8.40
CA ALA A 244 -15.63 6.94 9.65
C ALA A 244 -14.26 7.62 9.80
N CYS A 245 -13.17 6.88 9.53
CA CYS A 245 -11.82 7.43 9.51
C CYS A 245 -11.65 8.52 8.44
N GLN A 246 -12.12 8.26 7.22
CA GLN A 246 -12.03 9.21 6.10
C GLN A 246 -12.74 10.53 6.41
N TYR A 247 -13.96 10.48 6.96
CA TYR A 247 -14.71 11.68 7.26
C TYR A 247 -14.07 12.52 8.36
N LEU A 248 -13.52 11.87 9.39
CA LEU A 248 -12.81 12.58 10.46
C LEU A 248 -11.58 13.33 9.91
N GLN A 249 -10.80 12.69 9.02
CA GLN A 249 -9.63 13.32 8.38
C GLN A 249 -10.00 14.52 7.50
N ILE A 250 -11.06 14.43 6.71
CA ILE A 250 -11.51 15.53 5.84
C ILE A 250 -11.89 16.75 6.69
N ASN A 251 -12.62 16.54 7.78
CA ASN A 251 -13.08 17.63 8.65
C ASN A 251 -11.94 18.25 9.47
N GLN A 252 -10.94 17.44 9.85
CA GLN A 252 -9.72 17.94 10.47
C GLN A 252 -9.00 18.95 9.56
N LYS A 253 -8.85 18.64 8.26
CA LYS A 253 -8.20 19.52 7.28
C LYS A 253 -9.02 20.76 6.95
N ALA A 254 -10.35 20.67 7.01
CA ALA A 254 -11.26 21.78 6.74
C ALA A 254 -11.33 22.81 7.89
N GLY A 255 -10.83 22.48 9.09
CA GLY A 255 -10.86 23.37 10.25
C GLY A 255 -12.25 23.53 10.89
N ASP A 256 -13.21 22.65 10.56
CA ASP A 256 -14.56 22.67 11.13
C ASP A 256 -14.60 21.91 12.47
N THR A 257 -14.39 22.64 13.56
CA THR A 257 -14.30 22.08 14.92
C THR A 257 -15.60 21.44 15.42
N THR A 258 -16.76 21.89 14.94
CA THR A 258 -18.05 21.39 15.45
C THR A 258 -18.37 20.02 14.86
N ASN A 259 -18.17 19.86 13.56
CA ASN A 259 -18.34 18.58 12.89
C ASN A 259 -17.25 17.58 13.29
N PHE A 260 -16.02 18.05 13.52
CA PHE A 260 -14.91 17.21 13.95
C PHE A 260 -15.19 16.49 15.28
N ASN A 261 -15.66 17.18 16.32
CA ASN A 261 -15.95 16.57 17.62
C ASN A 261 -17.05 15.49 17.52
N THR A 262 -18.07 15.75 16.71
CA THR A 262 -19.16 14.79 16.48
C THR A 262 -18.63 13.54 15.78
N LEU A 263 -17.83 13.71 14.73
CA LEU A 263 -17.23 12.61 13.98
C LEU A 263 -16.24 11.80 14.82
N TYR A 264 -15.52 12.46 15.73
CA TYR A 264 -14.63 11.81 16.67
C TYR A 264 -15.39 10.84 17.59
N HIS A 265 -16.49 11.28 18.20
CA HIS A 265 -17.29 10.41 19.06
C HIS A 265 -17.93 9.26 18.26
N HIS A 266 -18.41 9.52 17.04
CA HIS A 266 -18.92 8.48 16.17
C HIS A 266 -17.84 7.46 15.77
N LEU A 267 -16.60 7.89 15.52
CA LEU A 267 -15.50 6.96 15.22
C LEU A 267 -15.29 5.99 16.39
N LEU A 268 -15.34 6.47 17.64
CA LEU A 268 -15.18 5.61 18.82
C LEU A 268 -16.28 4.53 18.92
N GLU A 269 -17.52 4.88 18.57
CA GLU A 269 -18.65 3.94 18.52
C GLU A 269 -18.51 2.94 17.36
N VAL A 270 -18.08 3.42 16.18
CA VAL A 270 -17.82 2.55 15.03
C VAL A 270 -16.70 1.55 15.34
N ILE A 271 -15.64 1.96 16.04
CA ILE A 271 -14.59 1.04 16.49
C ILE A 271 -15.18 -0.09 17.35
N GLU A 272 -16.00 0.24 18.35
CA GLU A 272 -16.60 -0.76 19.25
C GLU A 272 -17.53 -1.73 18.49
N THR A 273 -18.40 -1.19 17.64
CA THR A 273 -19.35 -2.01 16.86
C THR A 273 -18.65 -2.88 15.82
N THR A 274 -17.57 -2.38 15.19
CA THR A 274 -16.71 -3.16 14.30
C THR A 274 -16.01 -4.29 15.06
N GLN A 275 -15.45 -4.03 16.25
CA GLN A 275 -14.83 -5.07 17.08
C GLN A 275 -15.81 -6.19 17.43
N GLN A 276 -17.05 -5.83 17.79
CA GLN A 276 -18.08 -6.81 18.09
C GLN A 276 -18.44 -7.63 16.84
N SER A 277 -18.62 -6.98 15.69
CA SER A 277 -18.90 -7.68 14.42
C SER A 277 -17.78 -8.64 14.00
N ILE A 278 -16.51 -8.24 14.17
CA ILE A 278 -15.35 -9.10 13.87
C ILE A 278 -15.32 -10.30 14.82
N LYS A 279 -15.54 -10.06 16.12
CA LYS A 279 -15.59 -11.12 17.12
C LYS A 279 -16.67 -12.15 16.81
N ASP A 280 -17.86 -11.69 16.41
CA ASP A 280 -18.97 -12.58 16.05
C ASP A 280 -18.65 -13.40 14.82
N TRP A 281 -18.03 -12.80 13.79
CA TRP A 281 -17.57 -13.52 12.61
C TRP A 281 -16.50 -14.56 12.94
N LEU A 282 -15.45 -14.19 13.70
CA LEU A 282 -14.37 -15.11 14.09
C LEU A 282 -14.89 -16.32 14.90
N ASN A 283 -15.92 -16.13 15.73
CA ASN A 283 -16.55 -17.23 16.46
C ASN A 283 -17.35 -18.18 15.56
N GLN A 284 -17.88 -17.70 14.43
CA GLN A 284 -18.59 -18.53 13.44
C GLN A 284 -17.63 -19.34 12.55
N GLN A 285 -16.34 -18.98 12.51
CA GLN A 285 -15.31 -19.68 11.73
C GLN A 285 -14.55 -20.75 12.54
N LYS A 286 -14.89 -20.96 13.81
CA LYS A 286 -14.34 -22.02 14.67
C LYS A 286 -15.15 -23.31 14.54
#